data_AF-G6AY44-F1
#
_entry.id   AF-G6AY44-F1
#
_cell.length_a   1.000
_cell.length_b   1.000
_cell.length_c   1.000
_cell.angle_alpha   90.00
_cell.angle_beta   90.00
_cell.angle_gamma   90.00
#
_symmetry.space_group_name_H-M   'P 1'
#
loop_
_entity.id
_entity.type
_entity.pdbx_description
1 polymer ?
#
loop_
_entity_poly.entity_id
_entity_poly.type
_entity_poly.pdbx_seq_one_letter_code
_entity_poly.pdbx_strand_id
1 'polypeptide(L)'
;MKERIYALEKNLGMLRQIDLGDEEEFRFVDVSIYRLIASVRTIRCWSDYGQFNERRLSLCLDGKQDNIKLNGITIFYVVKDILKFYLSRNGCHHNFTINWQIDNGDIYEQSFSLYCEADDNLLPHIVYAILLISEVKNEEMVQIYWDMLTNGSFPINNTIGKNLDDANNLRKIIDKIVQEYPFTEKFFQDGMKNITCFLKKEIDKIELH
;
A
#
# COMPACT_ATOMS: atom_id res chain seq x y z
N MET A 1 18.32 -17.14 11.10
CA MET A 1 17.60 -16.09 10.35
C MET A 1 16.19 -16.14 10.89
N LYS A 2 15.74 -15.10 11.58
CA LYS A 2 14.44 -15.09 12.29
C LYS A 2 13.35 -14.60 11.34
N GLU A 3 12.25 -15.34 11.27
CA GLU A 3 11.06 -14.99 10.52
C GLU A 3 10.07 -14.36 11.50
N ARG A 4 9.64 -13.13 11.21
CA ARG A 4 8.67 -12.41 12.04
C ARG A 4 7.29 -12.57 11.46
N ILE A 5 6.28 -12.67 12.30
CA ILE A 5 4.89 -12.77 11.85
C ILE A 5 4.16 -11.50 12.19
N TYR A 6 3.54 -10.92 11.17
CA TYR A 6 2.63 -9.79 11.32
C TYR A 6 1.21 -10.22 11.01
N ALA A 7 0.25 -9.73 11.80
CA ALA A 7 -1.17 -9.91 11.55
C ALA A 7 -1.86 -8.55 11.36
N LEU A 8 -3.01 -8.56 10.68
CA LEU A 8 -3.87 -7.40 10.57
C LEU A 8 -5.05 -7.48 11.54
N GLU A 9 -5.04 -6.64 12.55
CA GLU A 9 -6.17 -6.45 13.45
C GLU A 9 -7.02 -5.28 12.97
N LYS A 10 -8.35 -5.41 13.06
CA LYS A 10 -9.25 -4.26 12.91
C LYS A 10 -9.45 -3.58 14.26
N ASN A 11 -8.95 -2.36 14.42
CA ASN A 11 -9.13 -1.57 15.63
C ASN A 11 -9.81 -0.22 15.30
N LEU A 12 -10.91 0.10 15.97
CA LEU A 12 -11.68 1.35 15.79
C LEU A 12 -11.96 1.69 14.31
N GLY A 13 -12.25 0.67 13.49
CA GLY A 13 -12.53 0.86 12.07
C GLY A 13 -11.31 1.02 11.18
N MET A 14 -10.08 0.87 11.68
CA MET A 14 -8.85 0.90 10.87
C MET A 14 -8.14 -0.46 10.91
N LEU A 15 -7.34 -0.75 9.89
CA LEU A 15 -6.38 -1.85 9.94
C LEU A 15 -5.13 -1.43 10.71
N ARG A 16 -4.70 -2.29 11.63
CA ARG A 16 -3.47 -2.14 12.41
C ARG A 16 -2.62 -3.38 12.22
N GLN A 17 -1.33 -3.18 11.99
CA GLN A 17 -0.35 -4.27 12.03
C GLN A 17 0.01 -4.58 13.49
N ILE A 18 0.06 -5.87 13.83
CA ILE A 18 0.54 -6.36 15.12
C ILE A 18 1.68 -7.36 14.89
N ASP A 19 2.75 -7.23 15.68
CA ASP A 19 3.88 -8.18 15.70
C ASP A 19 3.53 -9.34 16.63
N LEU A 20 3.50 -10.54 16.08
CA LEU A 20 3.23 -11.78 16.81
C LEU A 20 4.51 -12.53 17.20
N GLY A 21 5.69 -11.96 16.92
CA GLY A 21 6.98 -12.57 17.24
C GLY A 21 7.48 -13.54 16.17
N ASP A 22 8.19 -14.57 16.60
CA ASP A 22 8.78 -15.60 15.73
C ASP A 22 7.79 -16.78 15.52
N GLU A 23 7.95 -17.57 14.44
CA GLU A 23 7.07 -18.71 14.06
C GLU A 23 6.69 -19.69 15.19
N GLU A 24 7.57 -19.88 16.19
CA GLU A 24 7.33 -20.79 17.31
C GLU A 24 6.28 -20.25 18.30
N GLU A 25 6.14 -18.92 18.44
CA GLU A 25 5.14 -18.29 19.32
C GLU A 25 3.73 -18.28 18.69
N PHE A 26 3.66 -18.32 17.37
CA PHE A 26 2.40 -18.23 16.61
C PHE A 26 1.52 -19.49 16.70
N ARG A 27 2.08 -20.66 17.06
CA ARG A 27 1.32 -21.93 17.16
C ARG A 27 0.23 -21.93 18.25
N PHE A 28 0.14 -20.88 19.07
CA PHE A 28 -0.77 -20.80 20.22
C PHE A 28 -1.94 -19.81 20.05
N VAL A 29 -1.99 -19.04 18.96
CA VAL A 29 -3.05 -18.05 18.73
C VAL A 29 -4.10 -18.64 17.79
N ASP A 30 -5.34 -18.74 18.28
CA ASP A 30 -6.50 -19.17 17.49
C ASP A 30 -6.64 -18.24 16.27
N VAL A 31 -6.25 -18.75 15.09
CA VAL A 31 -6.08 -18.02 13.82
C VAL A 31 -7.42 -17.51 13.27
N SER A 32 -8.54 -17.86 13.91
CA SER A 32 -9.91 -17.51 13.51
C SER A 32 -10.24 -16.01 13.53
N ILE A 33 -9.38 -15.17 14.11
CA ILE A 33 -9.58 -13.71 14.21
C ILE A 33 -8.87 -12.93 13.08
N TYR A 34 -7.82 -13.48 12.46
CA TYR A 34 -7.02 -12.79 11.45
C TYR A 34 -7.23 -13.37 10.05
N ARG A 35 -7.97 -12.65 9.20
CA ARG A 35 -8.20 -13.06 7.80
C ARG A 35 -6.94 -12.96 6.94
N LEU A 36 -6.07 -11.97 7.19
CA LEU A 36 -4.80 -11.80 6.49
C LEU A 36 -3.64 -11.72 7.49
N ILE A 37 -2.65 -12.58 7.30
CA ILE A 37 -1.38 -12.66 8.04
C ILE A 37 -0.24 -12.52 7.03
N ALA A 38 0.91 -12.02 7.45
CA ALA A 38 2.12 -12.05 6.64
C ALA A 38 3.30 -12.59 7.45
N SER A 39 4.02 -13.55 6.87
CA SER A 39 5.32 -13.97 7.39
C SER A 39 6.42 -13.15 6.71
N VAL A 40 7.33 -12.60 7.51
CA VAL A 40 8.34 -11.65 7.03
C VAL A 40 9.72 -12.21 7.22
N ARG A 41 10.36 -12.49 6.09
CA ARG A 41 11.75 -12.90 6.02
C ARG A 41 12.61 -11.69 5.67
N THR A 42 13.46 -11.27 6.60
CA THR A 42 14.44 -10.19 6.34
C THR A 42 15.74 -10.77 5.78
N ILE A 43 16.09 -10.35 4.57
CA ILE A 43 17.37 -10.56 3.92
C ILE A 43 18.18 -9.29 4.17
N ARG A 44 19.07 -9.32 5.16
CA ARG A 44 19.91 -8.15 5.49
C ARG A 44 20.95 -7.94 4.39
N CYS A 45 20.99 -6.73 3.84
CA CYS A 45 22.00 -6.32 2.88
C CYS A 45 22.75 -5.12 3.49
N TRP A 46 24.06 -5.30 3.74
CA TRP A 46 24.91 -4.18 4.13
C TRP A 46 25.43 -3.50 2.86
N SER A 47 25.41 -2.17 2.83
CA SER A 47 26.13 -1.39 1.81
C SER A 47 26.99 -0.34 2.47
N ASP A 48 28.07 0.05 1.79
CA ASP A 48 29.03 1.05 2.27
C ASP A 48 28.40 2.45 2.49
N TYR A 49 27.20 2.69 1.96
CA TYR A 49 26.52 3.98 1.94
C TYR A 49 25.24 4.05 2.79
N GLY A 50 24.92 2.98 3.54
CA GLY A 50 23.76 2.96 4.43
C GLY A 50 23.24 1.56 4.76
N GLN A 51 22.43 1.48 5.83
CA GLN A 51 21.71 0.27 6.21
C GLN A 51 20.32 0.27 5.56
N PHE A 52 20.06 -0.72 4.70
CA PHE A 52 18.73 -1.04 4.22
C PHE A 52 18.45 -2.54 4.42
N ASN A 53 17.19 -2.90 4.63
CA ASN A 53 16.75 -4.28 4.74
C ASN A 53 15.93 -4.64 3.50
N GLU A 54 16.29 -5.73 2.82
CA GLU A 54 15.36 -6.38 1.91
C GLU A 54 14.46 -7.31 2.73
N ARG A 55 13.15 -7.26 2.48
CA ARG A 55 12.16 -8.09 3.13
C ARG A 55 11.34 -8.81 2.07
N ARG A 56 11.01 -10.06 2.38
CA ARG A 56 10.01 -10.84 1.64
C ARG A 56 8.86 -11.11 2.59
N LEU A 57 7.69 -10.57 2.25
CA LEU A 57 6.46 -10.76 2.98
C LEU A 57 5.64 -11.82 2.24
N SER A 58 5.44 -12.98 2.86
CA SER A 58 4.56 -14.02 2.35
C SER A 58 3.17 -13.82 2.97
N LEU A 59 2.24 -13.33 2.18
CA LEU A 59 0.85 -13.12 2.54
C LEU A 59 0.14 -14.47 2.69
N CYS A 60 -0.66 -14.58 3.73
CA CYS A 60 -1.43 -15.75 4.09
C CYS A 60 -2.86 -15.30 4.34
N LEU A 61 -3.78 -15.70 3.46
CA LEU A 61 -5.20 -15.39 3.58
C LEU A 61 -5.94 -16.65 4.04
N ASP A 62 -6.70 -16.55 5.13
CA ASP A 62 -7.43 -17.66 5.75
C ASP A 62 -6.55 -18.91 5.98
N GLY A 63 -5.31 -18.69 6.43
CA GLY A 63 -4.35 -19.76 6.71
C GLY A 63 -3.68 -20.39 5.49
N LYS A 64 -3.89 -19.86 4.28
CA LYS A 64 -3.29 -20.35 3.03
C LYS A 64 -2.33 -19.34 2.42
N GLN A 65 -1.14 -19.80 2.05
CA GLN A 65 -0.15 -19.06 1.27
C GLN A 65 -0.37 -19.30 -0.24
N ASP A 66 -1.53 -18.88 -0.74
CA ASP A 66 -1.91 -18.97 -2.15
C ASP A 66 -2.10 -17.57 -2.73
N ASN A 67 -2.00 -17.45 -4.07
CA ASN A 67 -2.31 -16.21 -4.75
C ASN A 67 -3.75 -15.76 -4.42
N ILE A 68 -3.91 -14.46 -4.16
CA ILE A 68 -5.19 -13.85 -3.78
C ILE A 68 -5.94 -13.48 -5.05
N LYS A 69 -7.17 -13.96 -5.21
CA LYS A 69 -8.05 -13.59 -6.33
C LYS A 69 -9.04 -12.54 -5.88
N LEU A 70 -9.07 -11.40 -6.56
CA LEU A 70 -9.96 -10.28 -6.24
C LEU A 70 -10.37 -9.58 -7.53
N ASN A 71 -11.67 -9.32 -7.75
CA ASN A 71 -12.17 -8.51 -8.86
C ASN A 71 -11.58 -8.82 -10.25
N GLY A 72 -11.30 -10.08 -10.60
CA GLY A 72 -10.70 -10.44 -11.90
C GLY A 72 -9.21 -10.10 -12.03
N ILE A 73 -8.52 -9.99 -10.90
CA ILE A 73 -7.06 -9.97 -10.81
C ILE A 73 -6.58 -11.06 -9.86
N THR A 74 -5.35 -11.51 -10.09
CA THR A 74 -4.62 -12.43 -9.22
C THR A 74 -3.42 -11.69 -8.64
N ILE A 75 -3.39 -11.48 -7.33
CA ILE A 75 -2.26 -10.94 -6.59
C ILE A 75 -1.37 -12.09 -6.14
N PHE A 76 -0.07 -11.96 -6.38
CA PHE A 76 0.90 -12.95 -5.95
C PHE A 76 1.08 -12.83 -4.44
N TYR A 77 1.15 -13.96 -3.74
CA TYR A 77 1.23 -13.96 -2.28
C TYR A 77 2.56 -13.43 -1.72
N VAL A 78 3.57 -13.16 -2.56
CA VAL A 78 4.86 -12.62 -2.13
C VAL A 78 4.95 -11.14 -2.49
N VAL A 79 5.17 -10.31 -1.47
CA VAL A 79 5.49 -8.88 -1.60
C VAL A 79 6.96 -8.67 -1.24
N LYS A 80 7.71 -7.99 -2.12
CA LYS A 80 9.09 -7.58 -1.83
C LYS A 80 9.04 -6.21 -1.15
N ASP A 81 9.88 -5.92 -0.18
CA ASP A 81 10.01 -4.59 0.43
C ASP A 81 11.49 -4.23 0.61
N ILE A 82 11.85 -3.01 0.21
CA ILE A 82 13.14 -2.41 0.50
C ILE A 82 12.92 -1.34 1.56
N LEU A 83 13.29 -1.68 2.80
CA LEU A 83 13.19 -0.77 3.92
C LEU A 83 14.48 0.02 4.12
N LYS A 84 14.40 1.34 3.99
CA LYS A 84 15.49 2.27 4.26
C LYS A 84 15.27 2.99 5.59
N PHE A 85 16.29 2.98 6.45
CA PHE A 85 16.29 3.71 7.71
C PHE A 85 17.08 5.01 7.57
N TYR A 86 16.43 6.13 7.88
CA TYR A 86 17.10 7.42 7.95
C TYR A 86 17.35 7.79 9.41
N LEU A 87 18.57 7.54 9.90
CA LEU A 87 19.01 7.85 11.27
C LEU A 87 18.77 9.32 11.67
N SER A 88 18.68 10.23 10.69
CA SER A 88 18.52 11.67 10.91
C SER A 88 17.07 12.15 10.97
N ARG A 89 16.07 11.34 10.62
CA ARG A 89 14.67 11.79 10.45
C ARG A 89 13.63 11.02 11.26
N ASN A 90 14.03 10.10 12.16
CA ASN A 90 13.10 9.23 12.91
C ASN A 90 11.96 8.71 12.03
N GLY A 91 12.30 8.16 10.88
CA GLY A 91 11.32 7.66 9.93
C GLY A 91 11.93 6.59 9.04
N CYS A 92 11.04 5.77 8.52
CA CYS A 92 11.38 4.67 7.65
C CYS A 92 10.72 4.88 6.29
N HIS A 93 11.42 4.41 5.25
CA HIS A 93 10.92 4.49 3.89
C HIS A 93 10.86 3.09 3.32
N HIS A 94 9.65 2.68 3.00
CA HIS A 94 9.36 1.43 2.32
C HIS A 94 9.28 1.68 0.82
N ASN A 95 9.86 0.76 0.07
CA ASN A 95 9.56 0.61 -1.34
C ASN A 95 9.13 -0.85 -1.54
N PHE A 96 7.82 -1.08 -1.55
CA PHE A 96 7.26 -2.42 -1.62
C PHE A 96 6.72 -2.70 -3.02
N THR A 97 6.91 -3.94 -3.48
CA THR A 97 6.60 -4.38 -4.83
C THR A 97 5.59 -5.51 -4.79
N ILE A 98 4.46 -5.32 -5.48
CA ILE A 98 3.39 -6.28 -5.64
C ILE A 98 3.38 -6.77 -7.08
N ASN A 99 3.44 -8.09 -7.24
CA ASN A 99 3.20 -8.74 -8.53
C ASN A 99 1.72 -9.10 -8.67
N TRP A 100 1.14 -8.76 -9.81
CA TRP A 100 -0.27 -9.03 -10.07
C TRP A 100 -0.52 -9.38 -11.53
N GLN A 101 -1.58 -10.14 -11.77
CA GLN A 101 -1.97 -10.63 -13.08
C GLN A 101 -3.43 -10.30 -13.34
N ILE A 102 -3.74 -9.80 -14.53
CA ILE A 102 -5.13 -9.61 -14.99
C ILE A 102 -5.62 -10.86 -15.73
N ASP A 103 -6.94 -11.01 -15.86
CA ASP A 103 -7.57 -12.20 -16.46
C ASP A 103 -7.09 -12.55 -17.89
N ASN A 104 -6.53 -11.59 -18.64
CA ASN A 104 -5.99 -11.84 -19.98
C ASN A 104 -4.62 -12.57 -19.99
N GLY A 105 -4.00 -12.73 -18.81
CA GLY A 105 -2.71 -13.38 -18.63
C GLY A 105 -1.51 -12.45 -18.39
N ASP A 106 -1.63 -11.15 -18.66
CA ASP A 106 -0.55 -10.17 -18.48
C ASP A 106 -0.18 -10.01 -17.01
N ILE A 107 1.13 -10.00 -16.73
CA ILE A 107 1.71 -9.88 -15.38
C ILE A 107 2.42 -8.54 -15.27
N TYR A 108 2.14 -7.83 -14.18
CA TYR A 108 2.72 -6.54 -13.86
C TYR A 108 3.47 -6.60 -12.53
N GLU A 109 4.57 -5.84 -12.43
CA GLU A 109 5.35 -5.65 -11.21
C GLU A 109 5.22 -4.18 -10.77
N GLN A 110 4.36 -3.90 -9.78
CA GLN A 110 4.08 -2.54 -9.32
C GLN A 110 4.86 -2.24 -8.05
N SER A 111 5.62 -1.14 -8.04
CA SER A 111 6.36 -0.68 -6.85
C SER A 111 5.77 0.58 -6.25
N PHE A 112 5.64 0.58 -4.93
CA PHE A 112 4.97 1.64 -4.16
C PHE A 112 5.94 2.21 -3.14
N SER A 113 6.11 3.53 -3.19
CA SER A 113 6.88 4.28 -2.20
C SER A 113 5.97 4.71 -1.06
N LEU A 114 6.44 4.51 0.17
CA LEU A 114 5.72 4.88 1.38
C LEU A 114 6.71 5.36 2.45
N TYR A 115 6.46 6.56 2.98
CA TYR A 115 7.12 7.04 4.17
C TYR A 115 6.24 6.79 5.40
N CYS A 116 6.80 6.17 6.42
CA CYS A 116 6.14 5.97 7.70
C CYS A 116 7.02 6.47 8.85
N GLU A 117 6.39 7.08 9.85
CA GLU A 117 7.08 7.49 11.09
C GLU A 117 7.64 6.27 11.84
N ALA A 118 6.96 5.12 11.73
CA ALA A 118 7.38 3.85 12.30
C ALA A 118 7.13 2.69 11.31
N ASP A 119 7.92 1.62 11.47
CA ASP A 119 7.93 0.41 10.64
C ASP A 119 6.65 -0.46 10.79
N ASP A 120 5.73 -0.05 11.67
CA ASP A 120 4.57 -0.82 12.12
C ASP A 120 3.29 -0.56 11.32
N ASN A 121 3.39 -0.12 10.06
CA ASN A 121 2.21 0.20 9.24
C ASN A 121 2.29 -0.26 7.78
N LEU A 122 3.21 -1.16 7.43
CA LEU A 122 3.36 -1.62 6.04
C LEU A 122 2.15 -2.46 5.57
N LEU A 123 1.68 -3.43 6.36
CA LEU A 123 0.61 -4.35 5.94
C LEU A 123 -0.71 -3.66 5.58
N PRO A 124 -1.22 -2.68 6.36
CA PRO A 124 -2.40 -1.92 5.95
C PRO A 124 -2.25 -1.27 4.57
N HIS A 125 -1.08 -0.68 4.27
CA HIS A 125 -0.81 -0.03 3.00
C HIS A 125 -0.72 -1.02 1.83
N ILE A 126 -0.18 -2.22 2.05
CA ILE A 126 -0.25 -3.30 1.06
C ILE A 126 -1.70 -3.65 0.74
N VAL A 127 -2.59 -3.74 1.75
CA VAL A 127 -4.03 -3.97 1.51
C VAL A 127 -4.65 -2.84 0.71
N TYR A 128 -4.38 -1.57 1.06
CA TYR A 128 -4.91 -0.43 0.31
C TYR A 128 -4.42 -0.42 -1.15
N ALA A 129 -3.16 -0.75 -1.39
CA ALA A 129 -2.60 -0.89 -2.74
C ALA A 129 -3.28 -2.02 -3.52
N ILE A 130 -3.49 -3.20 -2.91
CA ILE A 130 -4.20 -4.32 -3.54
C ILE A 130 -5.63 -3.92 -3.94
N LEU A 131 -6.37 -3.25 -3.04
CA LEU A 131 -7.73 -2.79 -3.34
C LEU A 131 -7.74 -1.79 -4.50
N LEU A 132 -6.79 -0.84 -4.51
CA LEU A 132 -6.63 0.11 -5.60
C LEU A 132 -6.31 -0.58 -6.94
N ILE A 133 -5.35 -1.51 -6.97
CA ILE A 133 -5.02 -2.31 -8.16
C ILE A 133 -6.27 -3.05 -8.66
N SER A 134 -7.03 -3.67 -7.75
CA SER A 134 -8.21 -4.48 -8.10
C SER A 134 -9.33 -3.69 -8.78
N GLU A 135 -9.43 -2.40 -8.48
CA GLU A 135 -10.43 -1.50 -9.07
C GLU A 135 -9.93 -0.81 -10.34
N VAL A 136 -8.66 -0.40 -10.37
CA VAL A 136 -8.09 0.38 -11.48
C VAL A 136 -7.64 -0.52 -12.64
N LYS A 137 -7.00 -1.66 -12.34
CA LYS A 137 -6.51 -2.65 -13.31
C LYS A 137 -5.65 -2.08 -14.44
N ASN A 138 -4.90 -1.02 -14.15
CA ASN A 138 -3.99 -0.37 -15.08
C ASN A 138 -2.77 0.13 -14.30
N GLU A 139 -1.58 -0.37 -14.65
CA GLU A 139 -0.31 -0.11 -13.94
C GLU A 139 -0.02 1.40 -13.80
N GLU A 140 -0.09 2.14 -14.91
CA GLU A 140 0.21 3.58 -14.94
C GLU A 140 -0.77 4.38 -14.06
N MET A 141 -2.07 4.11 -14.20
CA MET A 141 -3.09 4.81 -13.42
C MET A 141 -3.06 4.45 -11.94
N VAL A 142 -2.73 3.19 -11.59
CA VAL A 142 -2.51 2.78 -10.20
C VAL A 142 -1.38 3.60 -9.59
N GLN A 143 -0.27 3.75 -10.29
CA GLN A 143 0.87 4.53 -9.81
C GLN A 143 0.49 5.99 -9.59
N ILE A 144 -0.16 6.61 -10.58
CA ILE A 144 -0.61 8.01 -10.50
C ILE A 144 -1.53 8.20 -9.28
N TYR A 145 -2.52 7.34 -9.10
CA TYR A 145 -3.46 7.43 -7.99
C TYR A 145 -2.81 7.18 -6.64
N TRP A 146 -1.85 6.25 -6.56
CA TRP A 146 -1.09 6.02 -5.33
C TRP A 146 -0.28 7.25 -4.94
N ASP A 147 0.43 7.86 -5.89
CA ASP A 147 1.24 9.05 -5.67
C ASP A 147 0.39 10.26 -5.29
N MET A 148 -0.79 10.39 -5.91
CA MET A 148 -1.79 11.39 -5.53
C MET A 148 -2.24 11.21 -4.08
N LEU A 149 -2.57 9.98 -3.66
CA LEU A 149 -3.05 9.69 -2.31
C LEU A 149 -1.98 9.89 -1.24
N THR A 150 -0.77 9.36 -1.47
CA THR A 150 0.28 9.29 -0.45
C THR A 150 1.11 10.57 -0.37
N ASN A 151 1.38 11.20 -1.52
CA ASN A 151 2.29 12.34 -1.61
C ASN A 151 1.58 13.64 -2.01
N GLY A 152 0.30 13.59 -2.40
CA GLY A 152 -0.40 14.74 -2.96
C GLY A 152 0.22 15.22 -4.28
N SER A 153 0.93 14.33 -4.98
CA SER A 153 1.70 14.66 -6.18
C SER A 153 0.95 14.25 -7.44
N PHE A 154 1.09 15.07 -8.48
CA PHE A 154 0.51 14.84 -9.80
C PHE A 154 1.61 14.74 -10.86
N PRO A 155 1.34 14.10 -12.01
CA PRO A 155 2.28 14.08 -13.13
C PRO A 155 2.65 15.51 -13.57
N ILE A 156 3.95 15.77 -13.72
CA ILE A 156 4.51 17.12 -13.98
C ILE A 156 3.94 17.76 -15.26
N ASN A 157 3.62 16.94 -16.28
CA ASN A 157 3.16 17.42 -17.58
C ASN A 157 1.63 17.45 -17.72
N ASN A 158 0.88 17.17 -16.65
CA ASN A 158 -0.58 17.25 -16.72
C ASN A 158 -1.08 18.69 -16.62
N THR A 159 -2.11 19.01 -17.40
CA THR A 159 -2.85 20.26 -17.22
C THR A 159 -3.66 20.23 -15.92
N ILE A 160 -4.01 21.41 -15.39
CA ILE A 160 -4.88 21.51 -14.20
C ILE A 160 -6.23 20.81 -14.46
N GLY A 161 -6.78 20.94 -15.67
CA GLY A 161 -8.00 20.23 -16.08
C GLY A 161 -7.84 18.71 -15.98
N LYS A 162 -6.75 18.14 -16.52
CA LYS A 162 -6.49 16.71 -16.42
C LYS A 162 -6.30 16.25 -14.97
N ASN A 163 -5.61 17.03 -14.14
CA ASN A 163 -5.46 16.72 -12.72
C ASN A 163 -6.81 16.70 -11.97
N LEU A 164 -7.74 17.60 -12.32
CA LEU A 164 -9.10 17.60 -11.78
C LEU A 164 -9.89 16.37 -12.24
N ASP A 165 -9.79 16.00 -13.51
CA ASP A 165 -10.44 14.81 -14.05
C ASP A 165 -9.90 13.53 -13.37
N ASP A 166 -8.58 13.41 -13.22
CA ASP A 166 -7.94 12.30 -12.53
C ASP A 166 -8.38 12.21 -11.07
N ALA A 167 -8.45 13.33 -10.35
CA ALA A 167 -8.93 13.36 -8.97
C ALA A 167 -10.42 12.99 -8.84
N ASN A 168 -11.25 13.41 -9.79
CA ASN A 168 -12.67 13.03 -9.84
C ASN A 168 -12.86 11.55 -10.14
N ASN A 169 -12.07 10.98 -11.03
CA ASN A 169 -12.10 9.55 -11.33
C ASN A 169 -11.64 8.72 -10.12
N LEU A 170 -10.54 9.13 -9.49
CA LEU A 170 -10.06 8.51 -8.27
C LEU A 170 -11.11 8.56 -7.15
N ARG A 171 -11.82 9.67 -6.97
CA ARG A 171 -12.90 9.77 -5.98
C ARG A 171 -13.98 8.71 -6.19
N LYS A 172 -14.42 8.47 -7.44
CA LYS A 172 -15.43 7.44 -7.73
C LYS A 172 -14.95 6.04 -7.38
N ILE A 173 -13.67 5.75 -7.66
CA ILE A 173 -13.03 4.48 -7.29
C ILE A 173 -12.98 4.34 -5.77
N ILE A 174 -12.57 5.39 -5.06
CA ILE A 174 -12.53 5.42 -3.60
C ILE A 174 -13.92 5.18 -3.01
N ASP A 175 -14.95 5.87 -3.50
CA ASP A 175 -16.32 5.72 -3.00
C ASP A 175 -16.77 4.25 -3.11
N LYS A 176 -16.43 3.57 -4.21
CA LYS A 176 -16.69 2.14 -4.39
C LYS A 176 -15.90 1.28 -3.38
N ILE A 177 -14.60 1.52 -3.24
CA ILE A 177 -13.76 0.76 -2.29
C ILE A 177 -14.24 0.95 -0.86
N VAL A 178 -14.56 2.17 -0.45
CA VAL A 178 -15.01 2.47 0.93
C VAL A 178 -16.38 1.85 1.20
N GLN A 179 -17.28 1.83 0.21
CA GLN A 179 -18.58 1.17 0.35
C GLN A 179 -18.42 -0.34 0.61
N GLU A 180 -17.50 -1.01 -0.08
CA GLU A 180 -17.26 -2.45 0.08
C GLU A 180 -16.36 -2.77 1.29
N TYR A 181 -15.38 -1.92 1.55
CA TYR A 181 -14.37 -2.05 2.60
C TYR A 181 -14.31 -0.78 3.49
N PRO A 182 -15.29 -0.57 4.39
CA PRO A 182 -15.39 0.66 5.18
C PRO A 182 -14.17 0.99 6.04
N PHE A 183 -13.33 -0.01 6.36
CA PHE A 183 -12.13 0.23 7.16
C PHE A 183 -11.06 1.07 6.45
N THR A 184 -11.20 1.24 5.13
CA THR A 184 -10.27 2.02 4.29
C THR A 184 -10.58 3.52 4.30
N GLU A 185 -11.74 3.91 4.83
CA GLU A 185 -12.29 5.27 4.73
C GLU A 185 -11.28 6.34 5.17
N LYS A 186 -10.66 6.17 6.34
CA LYS A 186 -9.73 7.17 6.88
C LYS A 186 -8.52 7.40 5.97
N PHE A 187 -7.91 6.32 5.47
CA PHE A 187 -6.75 6.40 4.57
C PHE A 187 -7.10 7.20 3.31
N PHE A 188 -8.20 6.85 2.65
CA PHE A 188 -8.61 7.54 1.43
C PHE A 188 -9.08 8.97 1.67
N GLN A 189 -9.74 9.24 2.80
CA GLN A 189 -10.12 10.61 3.18
C GLN A 189 -8.88 11.49 3.39
N ASP A 190 -7.87 10.99 4.08
CA ASP A 190 -6.63 11.74 4.32
C ASP A 190 -5.87 11.96 3.00
N GLY A 191 -5.80 10.96 2.11
CA GLY A 191 -5.25 11.13 0.77
C GLY A 191 -6.03 12.16 -0.07
N MET A 192 -7.36 12.12 -0.06
CA MET A 192 -8.19 13.10 -0.79
C MET A 192 -8.04 14.53 -0.25
N LYS A 193 -7.77 14.70 1.06
CA LYS A 193 -7.41 16.01 1.62
C LYS A 193 -6.10 16.52 1.03
N ASN A 194 -5.07 15.69 0.91
CA ASN A 194 -3.79 16.06 0.31
C ASN A 194 -3.96 16.52 -1.15
N ILE A 195 -4.69 15.73 -1.93
CA ILE A 195 -5.05 16.02 -3.33
C ILE A 195 -5.78 17.36 -3.43
N THR A 196 -6.79 17.58 -2.60
CA THR A 196 -7.60 18.81 -2.60
C THR A 196 -6.75 20.03 -2.24
N CYS A 197 -5.86 19.92 -1.24
CA CYS A 197 -4.94 20.98 -0.85
C CYS A 197 -3.98 21.36 -1.98
N PHE A 198 -3.48 20.38 -2.73
CA PHE A 198 -2.66 20.64 -3.91
C PHE A 198 -3.46 21.34 -5.01
N LEU A 199 -4.61 20.80 -5.39
CA LEU A 199 -5.44 21.35 -6.47
C LEU A 199 -5.89 22.80 -6.18
N LYS A 200 -6.23 23.13 -4.94
CA LYS A 200 -6.54 24.51 -4.53
C LYS A 200 -5.38 25.45 -4.82
N LYS A 201 -4.15 25.07 -4.44
CA LYS A 201 -2.94 25.87 -4.68
C LYS A 201 -2.65 26.05 -6.17
N GLU A 202 -2.96 25.07 -7.01
CA GLU A 202 -2.76 25.17 -8.46
C GLU A 202 -3.83 26.06 -9.11
N ILE A 203 -5.09 25.95 -8.68
CA ILE A 203 -6.19 26.79 -9.18
C ILE A 203 -5.96 28.25 -8.82
N ASP A 204 -5.49 28.54 -7.60
CA ASP A 204 -5.19 29.91 -7.15
C ASP A 204 -4.11 30.62 -8.00
N LYS A 205 -3.32 29.86 -8.76
CA LYS A 205 -2.32 30.41 -9.70
C LYS A 205 -2.88 30.74 -11.08
N ILE A 206 -4.13 30.37 -11.36
CA ILE A 206 -4.78 30.70 -12.63
C ILE A 206 -5.16 32.18 -12.57
N GLU A 207 -4.34 33.03 -13.18
CA GLU A 207 -4.71 34.42 -13.40
C GLU A 207 -5.80 34.51 -14.47
N LEU A 208 -6.97 35.02 -14.10
CA LEU A 208 -8.02 35.39 -15.05
C LEU A 208 -7.60 36.71 -15.71
N HIS A 209 -7.10 36.63 -16.94
CA HIS A 209 -6.89 37.78 -17.82
C HIS A 209 -8.16 38.13 -18.59
#